data_AF-A0A930T3U9-F1
#
_entry.id   AF-A0A930T3U9-F1
#
_cell.length_a   1.000
_cell.length_b   1.000
_cell.length_c   1.000
_cell.angle_alpha   90.00
_cell.angle_beta   90.00
_cell.angle_gamma   90.00
#
_symmetry.space_group_name_H-M   'P 1'
#
loop_
_entity.id
_entity.type
_entity.pdbx_description
1 polymer ?
#
loop_
_entity_poly.entity_id
_entity_poly.type
_entity_poly.pdbx_seq_one_letter_code
_entity_poly.pdbx_strand_id
1 'polypeptide(L)' 'MTQALTKPLTYKEFIEWYPNNGKQYELHDGVIIEMAPPSGEHEDITGFLARKIGTEFEQLSFRKLKTLRLLNFILAQAPA' A
#
# COMPACT_ATOMS: atom_id res chain seq x y z
N MET A 1 -26.90 5.84 19.16
CA MET A 1 -25.78 6.57 19.77
C MET A 1 -25.52 7.79 18.88
N THR A 2 -25.82 8.99 19.34
CA THR A 2 -25.57 10.25 18.60
C THR A 2 -24.17 10.74 18.92
N GLN A 3 -23.25 10.73 17.95
CA GLN A 3 -21.89 11.23 18.12
C GLN A 3 -21.91 12.76 17.94
N ALA A 4 -21.33 13.49 18.89
CA ALA A 4 -21.26 14.94 18.84
C ALA A 4 -20.54 15.40 17.56
N LEU A 5 -21.01 16.49 16.95
CA LEU A 5 -20.41 17.10 15.76
C LEU A 5 -19.07 17.73 16.16
N THR A 6 -18.02 16.92 16.24
CA THR A 6 -16.65 17.37 16.49
C THR A 6 -16.19 18.19 15.29
N LYS A 7 -15.50 19.32 15.52
CA LYS A 7 -14.84 20.04 14.42
C LYS A 7 -13.92 19.05 13.69
N PRO A 8 -13.93 19.01 12.35
CA PRO A 8 -13.06 18.11 11.61
C PRO A 8 -11.61 18.46 11.91
N LEU A 9 -10.85 17.46 12.37
CA LEU A 9 -9.43 17.59 12.67
C LEU A 9 -8.60 17.70 11.40
N THR A 10 -7.57 18.51 11.43
CA THR A 10 -6.54 18.55 10.39
C THR A 10 -5.54 17.40 10.57
N TYR A 11 -4.81 17.08 9.49
CA TYR A 11 -3.71 16.11 9.55
C TYR A 11 -2.67 16.47 10.62
N LYS A 12 -2.33 17.76 10.76
CA LYS A 12 -1.34 18.20 11.75
C LYS A 12 -1.80 17.92 13.19
N GLU A 13 -3.04 18.29 13.51
CA GLU A 13 -3.63 18.04 14.82
C GLU A 13 -3.74 16.53 15.10
N PHE A 14 -4.04 15.72 14.08
CA PHE A 14 -4.06 14.27 14.20
C PHE A 14 -2.69 13.67 14.55
N ILE A 15 -1.61 14.12 13.90
CA ILE A 15 -0.25 13.65 14.20
C ILE A 15 0.18 14.07 15.61
N GLU A 16 -0.15 15.29 16.02
CA GLU A 16 0.13 15.78 17.38
C GLU A 16 -0.66 15.01 18.45
N TRP A 17 -1.88 14.57 18.12
CA TRP A 17 -2.72 13.75 19.00
C TRP A 17 -2.30 12.27 19.05
N TYR A 18 -1.67 11.72 17.99
CA TYR A 18 -1.47 10.28 17.80
C TYR A 18 -0.74 9.62 18.99
N PRO A 19 -1.41 8.73 19.76
CA PRO A 19 -0.85 8.18 20.98
C PRO A 19 0.12 7.03 20.74
N ASN A 20 1.17 6.91 21.56
CA ASN A 20 2.08 5.76 21.56
C ASN A 20 1.56 4.64 22.48
N ASN A 21 0.38 4.11 22.17
CA ASN A 21 -0.29 3.07 22.97
C ASN A 21 -0.36 1.71 22.25
N GLY A 22 0.32 1.56 21.11
CA GLY A 22 0.34 0.35 20.30
C GLY A 22 -0.94 0.08 19.51
N LYS A 23 -1.93 0.98 19.53
CA LYS A 23 -3.13 0.89 18.71
C LYS A 23 -2.97 1.66 17.40
N GLN A 24 -3.81 1.32 16.43
CA GLN A 24 -3.84 1.98 15.13
C GLN A 24 -5.05 2.91 15.05
N TYR A 25 -4.80 4.13 14.57
CA TYR A 25 -5.84 5.13 14.36
C TYR A 25 -5.76 5.68 12.95
N GLU A 26 -6.90 5.97 12.36
CA GLU A 26 -7.02 6.57 11.02
C GLU A 26 -7.82 7.88 11.10
N LEU A 27 -7.48 8.83 10.22
CA LEU A 27 -8.19 10.10 10.09
C LEU A 27 -9.03 10.09 8.81
N HIS A 28 -10.35 9.95 8.95
CA HIS A 28 -11.30 9.94 7.83
C HIS A 28 -12.12 11.23 7.87
N ASP A 29 -11.94 12.11 6.88
CA ASP A 29 -12.66 13.39 6.78
C ASP A 29 -12.63 14.23 8.07
N GLY A 30 -11.49 14.20 8.78
CA GLY A 30 -11.30 14.90 10.04
C GLY A 30 -11.86 14.19 11.28
N VAL A 31 -12.31 12.95 11.15
CA VAL A 31 -12.76 12.09 12.25
C VAL A 31 -11.71 11.02 12.52
N ILE A 32 -11.33 10.89 13.80
CA ILE A 32 -10.43 9.83 14.25
C ILE A 32 -11.22 8.54 14.44
N ILE A 33 -10.74 7.46 13.82
CA ILE A 33 -11.28 6.12 13.93
C ILE A 33 -10.20 5.22 14.53
N GLU A 34 -10.51 4.52 15.63
CA GLU A 34 -9.65 3.45 16.15
C GLU A 34 -9.86 2.21 15.30
N MET A 35 -8.79 1.69 14.72
CA MET A 35 -8.82 0.46 13.96
C MET A 35 -8.71 -0.73 14.90
N ALA A 36 -9.65 -1.66 14.78
CA ALA A 36 -9.53 -2.94 15.44
C ALA A 36 -8.28 -3.67 14.92
N PRO A 37 -7.51 -4.36 15.78
CA PRO A 37 -6.45 -5.24 15.31
C PRO A 37 -7.02 -6.23 14.29
N PRO A 38 -6.32 -6.48 13.17
CA PRO A 38 -6.77 -7.49 12.22
C PRO A 38 -6.87 -8.86 12.90
N SER A 39 -7.86 -9.66 12.52
CA SER A 39 -7.91 -11.06 12.95
C SER A 39 -6.74 -11.83 12.33
N GLY A 40 -6.31 -12.93 12.96
CA GLY A 40 -5.26 -13.78 12.39
C GLY A 40 -5.58 -14.26 10.97
N GLU A 41 -6.83 -14.64 10.71
CA GLU A 41 -7.28 -15.00 9.35
C GLU A 41 -7.17 -13.83 8.37
N HIS A 42 -7.49 -12.61 8.80
CA HIS A 42 -7.32 -11.43 7.97
C HIS A 42 -5.84 -11.15 7.67
N GLU A 43 -4.96 -11.34 8.66
CA GLU A 43 -3.51 -11.22 8.47
C GLU A 43 -2.97 -12.26 7.49
N ASP A 44 -3.41 -13.53 7.59
CA ASP A 44 -3.00 -14.61 6.69
C ASP A 44 -3.37 -14.31 5.24
N ILE A 45 -4.62 -13.86 5.01
CA ILE A 45 -5.11 -13.49 3.67
C ILE A 45 -4.32 -12.28 3.14
N THR A 46 -4.10 -11.27 3.98
CA THR A 46 -3.35 -10.06 3.61
C THR A 46 -1.91 -10.42 3.22
N GLY A 47 -1.24 -11.26 4.00
CA GLY A 47 0.12 -11.73 3.71
C GLY A 47 0.20 -12.56 2.44
N PHE A 48 -0.77 -13.45 2.20
CA PHE A 48 -0.87 -14.21 0.96
C PHE A 48 -1.00 -13.29 -0.27
N LEU A 49 -1.92 -12.32 -0.21
CA LEU A 49 -2.15 -11.38 -1.30
C LEU A 49 -0.94 -10.48 -1.56
N ALA A 50 -0.34 -9.92 -0.51
CA ALA A 50 0.85 -9.08 -0.62
C ALA A 50 2.00 -9.84 -1.33
N ARG A 51 2.21 -11.10 -0.96
CA ARG A 51 3.22 -11.95 -1.61
C ARG A 51 2.91 -12.19 -3.08
N LYS A 52 1.65 -12.51 -3.42
CA LYS A 52 1.25 -12.79 -4.80
C LYS A 52 1.41 -11.56 -5.68
N ILE A 53 0.91 -10.41 -5.23
CA ILE A 53 1.02 -9.14 -5.95
C ILE A 53 2.48 -8.76 -6.14
N GLY A 54 3.31 -8.85 -5.08
CA GLY A 54 4.74 -8.57 -5.17
C GLY A 54 5.46 -9.48 -6.17
N THR A 55 5.15 -10.78 -6.16
CA THR A 55 5.73 -11.74 -7.11
C THR A 55 5.35 -11.41 -8.56
N GLU A 56 4.09 -11.07 -8.83
CA GLU A 56 3.66 -10.70 -10.18
C GLU A 56 4.30 -9.38 -10.64
N PHE A 57 4.45 -8.41 -9.74
CA PHE A 57 5.13 -7.16 -10.05
C PHE A 57 6.59 -7.38 -10.49
N GLU A 58 7.32 -8.24 -9.79
CA GLU A 58 8.70 -8.62 -10.15
C GLU A 58 8.75 -9.34 -11.51
N GLN A 59 7.84 -10.29 -11.74
CA GLN A 59 7.78 -11.02 -13.01
C GLN A 59 7.48 -10.09 -14.20
N LEU A 60 6.55 -9.15 -14.05
CA LEU A 60 6.23 -8.16 -15.09
C LEU A 60 7.42 -7.25 -15.38
N SER A 61 8.11 -6.79 -14.34
CA SER A 61 9.32 -5.96 -14.47
C SER A 61 10.42 -6.70 -15.22
N PHE A 62 10.67 -7.96 -14.83
CA PHE A 62 11.66 -8.82 -15.49
C PHE A 62 11.29 -9.14 -16.94
N ARG A 63 10.02 -9.38 -17.24
CA ARG A 63 9.53 -9.60 -18.61
C ARG A 63 9.79 -8.38 -19.49
N LYS A 64 9.46 -7.17 -19.02
CA LYS A 64 9.73 -5.92 -19.75
C LYS A 64 11.21 -5.73 -20.03
N LEU A 65 12.08 -5.99 -19.05
CA LEU A 65 13.54 -5.90 -19.22
C LEU A 65 14.07 -6.90 -20.26
N LYS A 66 13.57 -8.14 -20.26
CA LYS A 66 13.95 -9.15 -21.25
C LYS A 66 13.54 -8.75 -22.66
N THR A 67 12.31 -8.25 -22.85
CA THR A 67 11.82 -7.80 -24.15
C THR A 67 12.65 -6.63 -24.69
N LEU A 68 12.97 -5.65 -23.83
CA LEU A 68 13.80 -4.50 -24.23
C LEU A 68 15.24 -4.91 -24.60
N ARG A 69 15.85 -5.83 -23.83
CA ARG A 69 17.19 -6.37 -24.14
C ARG A 69 17.20 -7.13 -25.47
N LEU A 70 16.17 -7.93 -25.75
CA LEU A 70 16.06 -8.67 -27.00
C LEU A 70 15.90 -7.73 -28.21
N LEU A 71 15.07 -6.68 -28.09
CA LEU A 71 14.90 -5.66 -29.12
C LEU A 71 16.22 -4.94 -29.42
N ASN A 72 16.96 -4.50 -28.39
CA ASN A 72 18.25 -3.85 -28.57
C ASN A 72 19.29 -4.77 -29.23
N PHE A 73 19.28 -6.07 -28.89
CA PHE A 73 20.17 -7.05 -29.50
C PHE A 73 19.86 -7.28 -30.99
N ILE A 74 18.59 -7.32 -31.38
CA ILE A 74 18.18 -7.46 -32.78
C ILE A 74 18.54 -6.20 -33.57
N LEU A 75 18.26 -5.01 -33.03
CA LEU A 75 18.59 -3.73 -33.68
C LEU A 75 20.10 -3.56 -33.88
N ALA A 76 20.93 -4.02 -32.93
CA ALA A 76 22.38 -3.96 -33.05
C ALA A 76 22.97 -4.90 -34.13
N GLN A 77 22.20 -5.86 -34.63
CA GLN A 77 22.61 -6.80 -35.69
C GLN A 77 21.95 -6.53 -37.04
N ALA A 78 21.11 -5.50 -37.15
CA ALA A 78 20.51 -5.14 -38.43
C ALA A 78 21.57 -4.54 -39.37
N PRO A 79 21.73 -5.05 -40.61
CA PRO A 79 22.61 -4.41 -41.59
C PRO A 79 22.07 -3.03 -41.97
N ALA A 80 22.98 -2.09 -42.24
CA ALA A 80 22.69 -0.70 -42.64
C ALA A 80 21.96 -0.60 -43.98
#